data_AF-Q4CTG7-F1
#
_entry.id   AF-Q4CTG7-F1
#
_cell.length_a   1.000
_cell.length_b   1.000
_cell.length_c   1.000
_cell.angle_alpha   90.00
_cell.angle_beta   90.00
_cell.angle_gamma   90.00
#
_symmetry.space_group_name_H-M   'P 1'
#
loop_
_entity.id
_entity.type
_entity.pdbx_description
1 polymer ?
#
loop_
_entity_poly.entity_id
_entity_poly.type
_entity_poly.pdbx_seq_one_letter_code
_entity_poly.pdbx_strand_id
1 'polypeptide(L)'
;MLDDRAEEFAAALSRVCVMRAMDGITLGSGMCTLEELHACGRREMWRERREAELLEQLGAWQAKIVSDWDARHAEWRRGGNAFHEVEDKCWVLTCHFTLMDFVSSPFAKFDGCARLFSPLGPCAGLFCAIMQMDEEGAERRGQTMALVHQACPATTPEMRRARQLLVESRRAWRLLFFVWMRFLLTQKGPPSRENCLVLSSAAEQFLRMQQREFKKTLMAAKRRSGGSLPHN
;
A
#
# COMPACT_ATOMS: atom_id res chain seq x y z
N MET A 1 -7.08 -16.07 -1.83
CA MET A 1 -5.63 -16.12 -2.18
C MET A 1 -5.24 -14.88 -3.00
N LEU A 2 -4.24 -14.09 -2.57
CA LEU A 2 -3.67 -12.99 -3.39
C LEU A 2 -2.94 -13.63 -4.58
N ASP A 3 -3.35 -13.28 -5.80
CA ASP A 3 -2.68 -13.67 -7.03
C ASP A 3 -1.23 -13.11 -7.03
N ASP A 4 -0.27 -13.83 -7.60
CA ASP A 4 1.11 -13.37 -7.83
C ASP A 4 1.12 -11.98 -8.46
N ARG A 5 0.14 -11.69 -9.32
CA ARG A 5 0.01 -10.37 -9.93
C ARG A 5 -0.32 -9.25 -8.94
N ALA A 6 -1.14 -9.51 -7.91
CA ALA A 6 -1.41 -8.53 -6.86
C ALA A 6 -0.14 -8.23 -6.06
N GLU A 7 0.69 -9.25 -5.84
CA GLU A 7 1.96 -9.12 -5.15
C GLU A 7 2.99 -8.30 -5.96
N GLU A 8 3.02 -8.49 -7.27
CA GLU A 8 3.81 -7.66 -8.19
C GLU A 8 3.39 -6.19 -8.14
N PHE A 9 2.08 -5.90 -8.15
CA PHE A 9 1.59 -4.54 -8.01
C PHE A 9 1.96 -3.93 -6.65
N ALA A 10 1.75 -4.67 -5.56
CA ALA A 10 2.13 -4.22 -4.23
C ALA A 10 3.63 -3.88 -4.17
N ALA A 11 4.49 -4.74 -4.73
CA ALA A 11 5.93 -4.50 -4.78
C ALA A 11 6.30 -3.27 -5.63
N ALA A 12 5.71 -3.12 -6.81
CA ALA A 12 6.02 -2.03 -7.72
C ALA A 12 5.57 -0.67 -7.15
N LEU A 13 4.33 -0.61 -6.64
CA LEU A 13 3.79 0.59 -5.99
C LEU A 13 4.59 0.95 -4.74
N SER A 14 4.97 -0.04 -3.92
CA SER A 14 5.85 0.19 -2.78
C SER A 14 7.17 0.82 -3.16
N ARG A 15 7.85 0.33 -4.21
CA ARG A 15 9.13 0.91 -4.63
C ARG A 15 9.00 2.39 -4.97
N VAL A 16 7.96 2.75 -5.74
CA VAL A 16 7.73 4.15 -6.11
C VAL A 16 7.44 5.01 -4.89
N CYS A 17 6.58 4.55 -3.98
CA CYS A 17 6.27 5.27 -2.73
C CYS A 17 7.51 5.42 -1.83
N VAL A 18 8.32 4.38 -1.67
CA VAL A 18 9.51 4.43 -0.81
C VAL A 18 10.59 5.30 -1.42
N MET A 19 10.80 5.27 -2.74
CA MET A 19 11.72 6.20 -3.40
C MET A 19 11.33 7.66 -3.14
N ARG A 20 10.03 7.97 -3.20
CA ARG A 20 9.53 9.31 -2.86
C ARG A 20 9.76 9.65 -1.38
N ALA A 21 9.50 8.71 -0.47
CA ALA A 21 9.72 8.92 0.96
C ALA A 21 11.20 9.18 1.29
N MET A 22 12.12 8.42 0.68
CA MET A 22 13.56 8.63 0.85
C MET A 22 14.01 9.99 0.30
N ASP A 23 13.56 10.37 -0.90
CA ASP A 23 13.84 11.71 -1.43
C ASP A 23 13.24 12.79 -0.51
N GLY A 24 12.04 12.57 0.03
CA GLY A 24 11.39 13.49 0.97
C GLY A 24 12.19 13.68 2.26
N ILE A 25 12.79 12.61 2.78
CA ILE A 25 13.70 12.67 3.94
C ILE A 25 14.95 13.48 3.59
N THR A 26 15.58 13.20 2.45
CA THR A 26 16.78 13.94 2.00
C THR A 26 16.46 15.43 1.89
N LEU A 27 15.37 15.80 1.22
CA LEU A 27 14.89 17.18 1.09
C LEU A 27 14.56 17.84 2.44
N GLY A 28 14.05 17.05 3.39
CA GLY A 28 13.74 17.47 4.75
C GLY A 28 14.96 17.75 5.63
N SER A 29 16.13 17.17 5.30
CA SER A 29 17.35 17.29 6.12
C SER A 29 17.95 18.70 6.16
N GLY A 30 17.60 19.56 5.20
CA GLY A 30 18.17 20.91 5.08
C GLY A 30 19.57 20.96 4.47
N MET A 31 20.21 19.81 4.24
CA MET A 31 21.57 19.69 3.71
C MET A 31 21.62 19.47 2.19
N CYS A 32 20.50 19.68 1.48
CA CYS A 32 20.43 19.42 0.05
C CYS A 32 21.18 20.46 -0.79
N THR A 33 22.05 19.97 -1.67
CA THR A 33 22.67 20.75 -2.73
C THR A 33 21.65 21.11 -3.83
N LEU A 34 21.96 22.13 -4.64
CA LEU A 34 21.14 22.47 -5.80
C LEU A 34 21.03 21.30 -6.80
N GLU A 35 22.12 20.54 -6.95
CA GLU A 35 22.14 19.35 -7.80
C GLU A 35 21.17 18.27 -7.29
N GLU A 36 21.16 18.01 -5.98
CA GLU A 36 20.21 17.07 -5.38
C GLU A 36 18.75 17.53 -5.53
N LEU A 37 18.49 18.84 -5.40
CA LEU A 37 17.15 19.39 -5.66
C LEU A 37 16.70 19.12 -7.10
N HIS A 38 17.59 19.29 -8.08
CA HIS A 38 17.30 19.02 -9.49
C HIS A 38 17.12 17.52 -9.73
N ALA A 39 17.93 16.68 -9.10
CA ALA A 39 17.82 15.23 -9.20
C ALA A 39 16.49 14.71 -8.59
N CYS A 40 16.09 15.21 -7.42
CA CYS A 40 14.80 14.93 -6.81
C CYS A 40 13.63 15.32 -7.73
N GLY A 41 13.71 16.50 -8.38
CA GLY A 41 12.72 16.94 -9.35
C GLY A 41 12.61 16.01 -10.57
N ARG A 42 13.74 15.58 -11.14
CA ARG A 42 13.75 14.62 -12.26
C ARG A 42 13.19 13.26 -11.87
N ARG A 43 13.57 12.75 -10.69
CA ARG A 43 13.03 11.49 -10.16
C ARG A 43 11.53 11.55 -9.92
N GLU A 44 10.99 12.70 -9.49
CA GLU A 44 9.55 12.87 -9.34
C GLU A 44 8.81 12.79 -10.69
N MET A 45 9.32 13.45 -11.74
CA MET A 45 8.73 13.32 -13.08
C MET A 45 8.78 11.89 -13.62
N TRP A 46 9.83 11.12 -13.28
CA TRP A 46 9.87 9.69 -13.60
C TRP A 46 8.83 8.91 -12.79
N ARG A 47 8.70 9.18 -11.48
CA ARG A 47 7.70 8.53 -10.62
C ARG A 47 6.28 8.77 -11.10
N GLU A 48 5.93 9.99 -11.48
CA GLU A 48 4.57 10.32 -11.98
C GLU A 48 4.21 9.52 -13.24
N ARG A 49 5.14 9.38 -14.18
CA ARG A 49 4.95 8.54 -15.37
C ARG A 49 4.81 7.07 -14.99
N ARG A 50 5.68 6.58 -14.12
CA ARG A 50 5.64 5.18 -13.67
C ARG A 50 4.37 4.86 -12.89
N GLU A 51 3.85 5.81 -12.12
CA GLU A 51 2.57 5.67 -11.40
C GLU A 51 1.40 5.56 -12.36
N ALA A 52 1.37 6.39 -13.42
CA ALA A 52 0.34 6.31 -14.44
C ALA A 52 0.34 4.92 -15.13
N GLU A 53 1.52 4.42 -15.53
CA GLU A 53 1.66 3.08 -16.10
C GLU A 53 1.19 1.98 -15.14
N LEU A 54 1.54 2.07 -13.86
CA LEU A 54 1.13 1.09 -12.85
C LEU A 54 -0.37 1.13 -12.58
N LEU A 55 -0.97 2.32 -12.56
CA LEU A 55 -2.43 2.49 -12.40
C LEU A 55 -3.19 1.97 -13.62
N GLU A 56 -2.69 2.16 -14.84
CA GLU A 56 -3.26 1.59 -16.05
C GLU A 56 -3.23 0.06 -16.02
N GLN A 57 -2.07 -0.52 -15.69
CA GLN A 57 -1.92 -1.97 -15.54
C GLN A 57 -2.81 -2.53 -14.42
N LEU A 58 -2.92 -1.81 -13.31
CA LEU A 58 -3.80 -2.16 -12.20
C LEU A 58 -5.27 -2.16 -12.66
N GLY A 59 -5.69 -1.12 -13.40
CA GLY A 59 -7.02 -1.02 -13.98
C GLY A 59 -7.33 -2.18 -14.93
N ALA A 60 -6.39 -2.55 -15.79
CA ALA A 60 -6.53 -3.68 -16.71
C ALA A 60 -6.65 -5.03 -15.97
N TRP A 61 -5.80 -5.26 -14.95
CA TRP A 61 -5.89 -6.45 -14.11
C TRP A 61 -7.20 -6.53 -13.33
N GLN A 62 -7.64 -5.40 -12.78
CA GLN A 62 -8.91 -5.28 -12.09
C GLN A 62 -10.09 -5.59 -13.03
N ALA A 63 -10.05 -5.10 -14.27
CA ALA A 63 -11.07 -5.41 -15.28
C ALA A 63 -11.13 -6.91 -15.60
N LYS A 64 -9.98 -7.59 -15.66
CA LYS A 64 -9.92 -9.06 -15.84
C LYS A 64 -10.53 -9.81 -14.66
N ILE A 65 -10.29 -9.37 -13.42
CA ILE A 65 -10.93 -9.98 -12.25
C ILE A 65 -12.46 -9.88 -12.34
N VAL A 66 -12.96 -8.75 -12.81
CA VAL A 66 -14.40 -8.50 -12.97
C VAL A 66 -14.98 -9.30 -14.13
N SER A 67 -14.27 -9.47 -15.24
CA SER A 67 -14.72 -10.33 -16.35
C SER A 67 -14.83 -11.80 -15.92
N ASP A 68 -13.92 -12.24 -15.05
CA ASP A 68 -13.88 -13.62 -14.53
C ASP A 68 -14.75 -13.80 -13.27
N TRP A 69 -15.61 -12.82 -12.95
CA TRP A 69 -16.33 -12.74 -11.69
C TRP A 69 -17.18 -13.98 -11.40
N ASP A 70 -18.00 -14.43 -12.35
CA ASP A 70 -18.95 -15.51 -12.10
C ASP A 70 -18.24 -16.82 -11.71
N ALA A 71 -17.11 -17.13 -12.36
CA ALA A 71 -16.29 -18.29 -12.01
C ALA A 71 -15.70 -18.16 -10.60
N ARG A 72 -15.12 -17.00 -10.28
CA ARG A 72 -14.53 -16.72 -8.96
C ARG A 72 -15.58 -16.74 -7.84
N HIS A 73 -16.74 -16.16 -8.09
CA HIS A 73 -17.82 -16.09 -7.12
C HIS A 73 -18.50 -17.44 -6.92
N ALA A 74 -18.61 -18.28 -7.96
CA ALA A 74 -19.09 -19.65 -7.82
C ALA A 74 -18.13 -20.50 -6.96
N GLU A 75 -16.82 -20.36 -7.14
CA GLU A 75 -15.83 -21.00 -6.28
C GLU A 75 -15.95 -20.54 -4.84
N TRP A 76 -16.02 -19.22 -4.63
CA TRP A 76 -16.20 -18.62 -3.31
C TRP A 76 -17.43 -19.17 -2.59
N ARG A 77 -18.60 -19.17 -3.23
CA ARG A 77 -19.85 -19.66 -2.61
C ARG A 77 -19.81 -21.14 -2.22
N ARG A 78 -19.00 -21.97 -2.88
CA ARG A 78 -18.83 -23.38 -2.51
C ARG A 78 -18.10 -23.58 -1.18
N GLY A 79 -17.26 -22.63 -0.78
CA GLY A 79 -16.49 -22.73 0.47
C GLY A 79 -17.37 -22.71 1.74
N GLY A 80 -18.48 -21.96 1.71
CA GLY A 80 -19.30 -21.72 2.90
C GLY A 80 -18.56 -20.89 3.98
N ASN A 81 -19.32 -20.36 4.93
CA ASN A 81 -18.82 -19.35 5.88
C ASN A 81 -17.64 -19.85 6.73
N ALA A 82 -17.70 -21.10 7.22
CA ALA A 82 -16.62 -21.65 8.06
C ALA A 82 -15.28 -21.72 7.30
N PHE A 83 -15.30 -22.06 6.01
CA PHE A 83 -14.10 -22.04 5.18
C PHE A 83 -13.59 -20.61 4.97
N HIS A 84 -14.48 -19.65 4.76
CA HIS A 84 -14.11 -18.24 4.57
C HIS A 84 -13.43 -17.65 5.80
N GLU A 85 -13.95 -17.96 6.99
CA GLU A 85 -13.32 -17.58 8.27
C GLU A 85 -11.93 -18.18 8.43
N VAL A 86 -11.76 -19.46 8.06
CA VAL A 86 -10.45 -20.11 8.07
C VAL A 86 -9.50 -19.44 7.06
N GLU A 87 -9.97 -19.13 5.84
CA GLU A 87 -9.14 -18.45 4.84
C GLU A 87 -8.73 -17.05 5.30
N ASP A 88 -9.64 -16.29 5.93
CA ASP A 88 -9.32 -14.99 6.53
C ASP A 88 -8.24 -15.13 7.61
N LYS A 89 -8.43 -16.07 8.54
CA LYS A 89 -7.46 -16.38 9.60
C LYS A 89 -6.10 -16.79 9.04
N CYS A 90 -6.08 -17.70 8.06
CA CYS A 90 -4.85 -18.12 7.40
C CYS A 90 -4.14 -16.94 6.72
N TRP A 91 -4.89 -16.05 6.08
CA TRP A 91 -4.30 -14.90 5.41
C TRP A 91 -3.74 -13.88 6.41
N VAL A 92 -4.46 -13.60 7.49
CA VAL A 92 -3.99 -12.76 8.60
C VAL A 92 -2.68 -13.31 9.16
N LEU A 93 -2.60 -14.60 9.44
CA LEU A 93 -1.40 -15.25 9.99
C LEU A 93 -0.22 -15.26 9.02
N THR A 94 -0.46 -15.56 7.75
CA THR A 94 0.61 -15.69 6.74
C THR A 94 1.17 -14.35 6.28
N CYS A 95 0.34 -13.31 6.26
CA CYS A 95 0.80 -11.95 5.98
C CYS A 95 1.15 -11.15 7.24
N HIS A 96 0.94 -11.77 8.40
CA HIS A 96 1.23 -11.24 9.73
C HIS A 96 0.48 -9.93 9.99
N PHE A 97 -0.80 -9.81 9.64
CA PHE A 97 -1.54 -8.57 9.89
C PHE A 97 -1.83 -8.36 11.37
N THR A 98 -1.80 -7.10 11.81
CA THR A 98 -2.28 -6.68 13.12
C THR A 98 -3.43 -5.70 12.94
N LEU A 99 -4.21 -5.51 14.00
CA LEU A 99 -5.29 -4.55 14.06
C LEU A 99 -4.78 -3.16 13.69
N MET A 100 -3.56 -2.82 14.13
CA MET A 100 -2.94 -1.53 13.83
C MET A 100 -2.75 -1.26 12.34
N ASP A 101 -2.36 -2.24 11.50
CA ASP A 101 -2.27 -1.97 10.05
C ASP A 101 -3.62 -1.78 9.42
N PHE A 102 -4.66 -2.40 9.99
CA PHE A 102 -6.01 -2.25 9.52
C PHE A 102 -6.55 -0.86 9.84
N VAL A 103 -6.55 -0.48 11.11
CA VAL A 103 -7.13 0.80 11.56
C VAL A 103 -6.28 2.00 11.15
N SER A 104 -4.95 1.84 11.07
CA SER A 104 -4.02 2.89 10.65
C SER A 104 -3.64 2.80 9.17
N SER A 105 -4.34 1.96 8.40
CA SER A 105 -4.13 1.85 6.96
C SER A 105 -4.21 3.24 6.32
N PRO A 106 -3.23 3.65 5.50
CA PRO A 106 -3.32 4.93 4.81
C PRO A 106 -4.50 5.00 3.84
N PHE A 107 -5.12 3.87 3.51
CA PHE A 107 -6.28 3.80 2.63
C PHE A 107 -7.61 3.98 3.38
N ALA A 108 -7.64 3.75 4.69
CA ALA A 108 -8.85 3.88 5.52
C ALA A 108 -9.40 5.32 5.57
N LYS A 109 -8.57 6.32 5.23
CA LYS A 109 -8.93 7.74 5.23
C LYS A 109 -9.59 8.24 3.95
N PHE A 110 -9.67 7.42 2.89
CA PHE A 110 -10.31 7.82 1.63
C PHE A 110 -11.77 7.41 1.66
N ASP A 111 -12.70 8.35 1.49
CA ASP A 111 -14.15 8.12 1.65
C ASP A 111 -14.67 6.89 0.88
N GLY A 112 -14.20 6.70 -0.36
CA GLY A 112 -14.60 5.56 -1.20
C GLY A 112 -14.10 4.19 -0.72
N CYS A 113 -13.10 4.18 0.18
CA CYS A 113 -12.44 2.99 0.68
C CYS A 113 -12.63 2.78 2.19
N ALA A 114 -12.95 3.84 2.95
CA ALA A 114 -13.07 3.83 4.41
C ALA A 114 -13.99 2.72 4.93
N ARG A 115 -15.11 2.46 4.23
CA ARG A 115 -16.04 1.38 4.60
C ARG A 115 -15.39 -0.01 4.59
N LEU A 116 -14.38 -0.25 3.73
CA LEU A 116 -13.67 -1.53 3.66
C LEU A 116 -12.81 -1.78 4.90
N PHE A 117 -12.45 -0.72 5.61
CA PHE A 117 -11.63 -0.72 6.81
C PHE A 117 -12.45 -0.54 8.10
N SER A 118 -13.77 -0.77 8.04
CA SER A 118 -14.68 -0.61 9.18
C SER A 118 -15.05 -1.95 9.84
N PRO A 119 -15.15 -2.03 11.18
CA PRO A 119 -15.65 -3.21 11.89
C PRO A 119 -17.11 -3.55 11.54
N LEU A 120 -17.88 -2.56 11.09
CA LEU A 120 -19.27 -2.72 10.65
C LEU A 120 -19.37 -2.76 9.12
N GLY A 121 -18.23 -2.82 8.43
CA GLY A 121 -18.12 -2.80 6.99
C GLY A 121 -18.36 -4.16 6.34
N PRO A 122 -18.30 -4.23 5.00
CA PRO A 122 -18.45 -5.47 4.25
C PRO A 122 -17.32 -6.49 4.52
N CYS A 123 -16.22 -6.05 5.13
CA CYS A 123 -15.09 -6.88 5.51
C CYS A 123 -15.04 -7.16 7.02
N ALA A 124 -16.17 -7.08 7.73
CA ALA A 124 -16.25 -7.30 9.17
C ALA A 124 -15.68 -8.67 9.61
N GLY A 125 -15.88 -9.73 8.82
CA GLY A 125 -15.31 -11.06 9.10
C GLY A 125 -13.77 -11.03 9.17
N LEU A 126 -13.13 -10.34 8.22
CA LEU A 126 -11.69 -10.13 8.24
C LEU A 126 -11.26 -9.27 9.43
N PHE A 127 -11.99 -8.21 9.76
CA PHE A 127 -11.69 -7.39 10.93
C PHE A 127 -11.70 -8.23 12.21
N CYS A 128 -12.72 -9.08 12.37
CA CYS A 128 -12.81 -10.03 13.48
C CYS A 128 -11.63 -11.02 13.48
N ALA A 129 -11.25 -11.55 12.31
CA ALA A 129 -10.10 -12.45 12.20
C ALA A 129 -8.78 -11.76 12.60
N ILE A 130 -8.58 -10.50 12.19
CA ILE A 130 -7.42 -9.69 12.58
C ILE A 130 -7.41 -9.46 14.09
N MET A 131 -8.54 -9.08 14.69
CA MET A 131 -8.64 -8.89 16.14
C MET A 131 -8.33 -10.16 16.92
N GLN A 132 -8.81 -11.31 16.47
CA GLN A 132 -8.60 -12.60 17.13
C GLN A 132 -7.15 -13.07 17.05
N MET A 133 -6.36 -12.52 16.14
CA MET A 133 -4.99 -12.98 15.83
C MET A 133 -3.95 -11.86 15.98
N ASP A 134 -4.30 -10.78 16.67
CA ASP A 134 -3.50 -9.56 16.73
C ASP A 134 -2.13 -9.83 17.39
N GLU A 135 -2.15 -10.55 18.52
CA GLU A 135 -0.95 -10.91 19.27
C GLU A 135 -0.04 -11.85 18.46
N GLU A 136 -0.60 -12.89 17.82
CA GLU A 136 0.16 -13.79 16.96
C GLU A 136 0.72 -13.06 15.73
N GLY A 137 -0.04 -12.09 15.18
CA GLY A 137 0.41 -11.21 14.11
C GLY A 137 1.61 -10.37 14.53
N ALA A 138 1.58 -9.79 15.73
CA ALA A 138 2.66 -8.99 16.29
C ALA A 138 3.93 -9.83 16.55
N GLU A 139 3.78 -11.03 17.12
CA GLU A 139 4.90 -11.94 17.38
C GLU A 139 5.57 -12.38 16.06
N ARG A 140 4.77 -12.84 15.09
CA ARG A 140 5.28 -13.31 13.79
C ARG A 140 5.96 -12.20 13.01
N ARG A 141 5.53 -10.94 13.17
CA ARG A 141 6.27 -9.79 12.62
C ARG A 141 7.65 -9.66 13.22
N GLY A 142 7.77 -9.77 14.54
CA GLY A 142 9.06 -9.70 15.22
C GLY A 142 10.02 -10.76 14.65
N GLN A 143 9.54 -11.99 14.53
CA GLN A 143 10.30 -13.11 13.96
C GLN A 143 10.65 -12.86 12.48
N THR A 144 9.69 -12.44 11.66
CA THR A 144 9.90 -12.17 10.24
C THR A 144 10.87 -11.01 10.02
N MET A 145 10.80 -9.95 10.83
CA MET A 145 11.74 -8.85 10.76
C MET A 145 13.16 -9.29 11.12
N ALA A 146 13.33 -10.19 12.09
CA ALA A 146 14.62 -10.78 12.39
C ALA A 146 15.19 -11.56 11.18
N LEU A 147 14.36 -12.36 10.49
CA LEU A 147 14.77 -13.05 9.25
C LEU A 147 15.11 -12.08 8.13
N VAL A 148 14.31 -11.03 7.94
CA VAL A 148 14.59 -9.97 6.95
C VAL A 148 15.90 -9.25 7.27
N HIS A 149 16.22 -9.05 8.56
CA HIS A 149 17.48 -8.45 8.98
C HIS A 149 18.69 -9.32 8.63
N GLN A 150 18.55 -10.65 8.71
CA GLN A 150 19.58 -11.61 8.35
C GLN A 150 19.74 -11.74 6.83
N ALA A 151 18.64 -11.85 6.09
CA ALA A 151 18.65 -12.08 4.65
C ALA A 151 19.02 -10.84 3.82
N CYS A 152 18.66 -9.64 4.31
CA CYS A 152 18.94 -8.38 3.65
C CYS A 152 19.65 -7.45 4.64
N PRO A 153 20.95 -7.67 4.90
CA PRO A 153 21.70 -6.85 5.85
C PRO A 153 21.72 -5.40 5.38
N ALA A 154 21.33 -4.51 6.28
CA ALA A 154 21.29 -3.07 6.07
C ALA A 154 22.32 -2.43 7.00
N THR A 155 23.51 -2.16 6.46
CA THR A 155 24.68 -1.72 7.24
C THR A 155 24.64 -0.23 7.57
N THR A 156 23.92 0.57 6.77
CA THR A 156 23.77 2.01 7.02
C THR A 156 22.40 2.34 7.61
N PRO A 157 22.26 3.48 8.33
CA PRO A 157 20.96 3.97 8.78
C PRO A 157 19.94 4.14 7.64
N GLU A 158 20.39 4.58 6.46
CA GLU A 158 19.55 4.79 5.27
C GLU A 158 19.02 3.48 4.72
N MET A 159 19.87 2.45 4.64
CA MET A 159 19.45 1.11 4.21
C MET A 159 18.41 0.53 5.19
N ARG A 160 18.62 0.72 6.50
CA ARG A 160 17.69 0.23 7.53
C ARG A 160 16.32 0.89 7.39
N ARG A 161 16.31 2.21 7.19
CA ARG A 161 15.07 2.97 6.99
C ARG A 161 14.37 2.60 5.69
N ALA A 162 15.09 2.50 4.57
CA ALA A 162 14.51 2.08 3.29
C ALA A 162 13.88 0.68 3.38
N ARG A 163 14.55 -0.26 4.05
CA ARG A 163 14.02 -1.61 4.29
C ARG A 163 12.74 -1.58 5.12
N GLN A 164 12.72 -0.82 6.21
CA GLN A 164 11.52 -0.66 7.04
C GLN A 164 10.35 -0.10 6.22
N LEU A 165 10.58 0.99 5.48
CA LEU A 165 9.57 1.62 4.63
C LEU A 165 9.03 0.67 3.56
N LEU A 166 9.89 -0.17 2.96
CA LEU A 166 9.46 -1.18 1.98
C LEU A 166 8.54 -2.22 2.61
N VAL A 167 8.86 -2.72 3.81
CA VAL A 167 8.03 -3.70 4.51
C VAL A 167 6.67 -3.10 4.86
N GLU A 168 6.65 -1.92 5.47
CA GLU A 168 5.42 -1.22 5.86
C GLU A 168 4.55 -0.88 4.65
N SER A 169 5.17 -0.33 3.60
CA SER A 169 4.45 0.00 2.37
C SER A 169 3.86 -1.24 1.71
N ARG A 170 4.65 -2.32 1.57
CA ARG A 170 4.21 -3.54 0.88
C ARG A 170 3.05 -4.19 1.61
N ARG A 171 3.09 -4.15 2.94
CA ARG A 171 2.01 -4.63 3.80
C ARG A 171 0.73 -3.81 3.62
N ALA A 172 0.82 -2.49 3.61
CA ALA A 172 -0.35 -1.64 3.38
C ALA A 172 -1.02 -1.94 2.03
N TRP A 173 -0.24 -2.12 0.96
CA TRP A 173 -0.77 -2.49 -0.35
C TRP A 173 -1.43 -3.86 -0.35
N ARG A 174 -0.77 -4.89 0.20
CA ARG A 174 -1.37 -6.23 0.35
C ARG A 174 -2.71 -6.17 1.08
N LEU A 175 -2.78 -5.34 2.13
CA LEU A 175 -4.01 -5.15 2.86
C LEU A 175 -5.12 -4.56 1.99
N LEU A 176 -4.82 -3.50 1.24
CA LEU A 176 -5.78 -2.90 0.30
C LEU A 176 -6.30 -3.93 -0.71
N PHE A 177 -5.40 -4.70 -1.34
CA PHE A 177 -5.80 -5.72 -2.32
C PHE A 177 -6.73 -6.76 -1.71
N PHE A 178 -6.43 -7.21 -0.51
CA PHE A 178 -7.20 -8.25 0.15
C PHE A 178 -8.57 -7.74 0.62
N VAL A 179 -8.64 -6.58 1.28
CA VAL A 179 -9.94 -6.02 1.70
C VAL A 179 -10.84 -5.74 0.50
N TRP A 180 -10.25 -5.30 -0.63
CA TRP A 180 -11.01 -5.08 -1.85
C TRP A 180 -11.52 -6.41 -2.44
N MET A 181 -10.66 -7.43 -2.55
CA MET A 181 -11.08 -8.74 -3.05
C MET A 181 -12.18 -9.36 -2.18
N ARG A 182 -12.04 -9.29 -0.85
CA ARG A 182 -13.06 -9.76 0.09
C ARG A 182 -14.37 -8.99 -0.06
N PHE A 183 -14.30 -7.68 -0.19
CA PHE A 183 -15.47 -6.86 -0.46
C PHE A 183 -16.21 -7.25 -1.74
N LEU A 184 -15.48 -7.54 -2.82
CA LEU A 184 -16.10 -8.03 -4.04
C LEU A 184 -16.77 -9.39 -3.78
N LEU A 185 -16.05 -10.34 -3.19
CA LEU A 185 -16.52 -11.69 -2.92
C LEU A 185 -17.76 -11.75 -2.01
N THR A 186 -18.01 -10.74 -1.18
CA THR A 186 -19.23 -10.66 -0.35
C THR A 186 -20.45 -10.11 -1.09
N GLN A 187 -20.30 -9.63 -2.33
CA GLN A 187 -21.44 -9.15 -3.12
C GLN A 187 -22.33 -10.33 -3.56
N LYS A 188 -23.65 -10.17 -3.42
CA LYS A 188 -24.63 -11.21 -3.81
C LYS A 188 -24.70 -11.46 -5.32
N GLY A 189 -24.30 -10.47 -6.12
CA GLY A 189 -24.28 -10.53 -7.58
C GLY A 189 -23.02 -9.88 -8.15
N PRO A 190 -22.93 -9.76 -9.48
CA PRO A 190 -21.83 -9.08 -10.14
C PRO A 190 -21.55 -7.71 -9.55
N PRO A 191 -20.28 -7.38 -9.24
CA PRO A 191 -19.97 -6.09 -8.65
C PRO A 191 -20.30 -4.96 -9.63
N SER A 192 -20.91 -3.90 -9.11
CA SER A 192 -21.16 -2.70 -9.90
C SER A 192 -19.85 -2.08 -10.38
N ARG A 193 -19.91 -1.29 -11.47
CA ARG A 193 -18.74 -0.54 -11.97
C ARG A 193 -18.05 0.27 -10.86
N GLU A 194 -18.84 0.89 -9.99
CA GLU A 194 -18.33 1.65 -8.84
C GLU A 194 -17.58 0.76 -7.84
N ASN A 195 -18.15 -0.40 -7.48
CA ASN A 195 -17.51 -1.36 -6.58
C ASN A 195 -16.17 -1.86 -7.14
N CYS A 196 -16.11 -2.10 -8.46
CA CYS A 196 -14.89 -2.49 -9.13
C CYS A 196 -13.82 -1.42 -8.97
N LEU A 197 -14.14 -0.16 -9.30
CA LEU A 197 -13.19 0.97 -9.33
C LEU A 197 -12.65 1.40 -7.95
N VAL A 198 -13.13 0.83 -6.85
CA VAL A 198 -12.65 1.20 -5.50
C VAL A 198 -11.14 1.02 -5.37
N LEU A 199 -10.56 -0.07 -5.90
CA LEU A 199 -9.13 -0.34 -5.76
C LEU A 199 -8.27 0.67 -6.54
N SER A 200 -8.54 0.85 -7.83
CA SER A 200 -7.81 1.82 -8.65
C SER A 200 -8.00 3.25 -8.15
N SER A 201 -9.20 3.61 -7.69
CA SER A 201 -9.49 4.93 -7.11
C SER A 201 -8.73 5.16 -5.80
N ALA A 202 -8.69 4.17 -4.90
CA ALA A 202 -7.94 4.28 -3.65
C ALA A 202 -6.43 4.40 -3.90
N ALA A 203 -5.90 3.61 -4.84
CA ALA A 203 -4.51 3.69 -5.24
C ALA A 203 -4.18 5.08 -5.83
N GLU A 204 -5.00 5.57 -6.76
CA GLU A 204 -4.82 6.88 -7.38
C GLU A 204 -4.88 8.03 -6.36
N GLN A 205 -5.87 8.02 -5.46
CA GLN A 205 -5.99 9.03 -4.41
C GLN A 205 -4.78 9.02 -3.47
N PHE A 206 -4.30 7.83 -3.10
CA PHE A 206 -3.11 7.69 -2.27
C PHE A 206 -1.86 8.24 -2.97
N LEU A 207 -1.63 7.89 -4.23
CA LEU A 207 -0.48 8.37 -5.00
C LEU A 207 -0.55 9.89 -5.21
N ARG A 208 -1.71 10.44 -5.57
CA ARG A 208 -1.92 11.90 -5.70
C ARG A 208 -1.65 12.63 -4.38
N MET A 209 -2.08 12.05 -3.25
CA MET A 209 -1.75 12.62 -1.94
C MET A 209 -0.24 12.62 -1.69
N GLN A 210 0.44 11.49 -1.92
CA GLN A 210 1.91 11.39 -1.75
C GLN A 210 2.66 12.38 -2.65
N GLN A 211 2.24 12.52 -3.91
CA GLN A 211 2.78 13.51 -4.85
C GLN A 211 2.60 14.94 -4.31
N ARG A 212 1.42 15.30 -3.81
CA ARG A 212 1.16 16.63 -3.24
C ARG A 212 2.07 16.93 -2.06
N GLU A 213 2.20 16.00 -1.12
CA GLU A 213 3.08 16.19 0.04
C GLU A 213 4.54 16.31 -0.37
N PHE A 214 5.01 15.49 -1.31
CA PHE A 214 6.38 15.60 -1.81
C PHE A 214 6.64 16.93 -2.53
N LYS A 215 5.71 17.39 -3.37
CA LYS A 215 5.82 18.69 -4.05
C LYS A 215 5.92 19.84 -3.05
N LYS A 216 5.16 19.80 -1.94
CA LYS A 216 5.30 20.79 -0.85
C LYS A 216 6.71 20.75 -0.26
N THR A 217 7.22 19.57 0.08
CA THR A 217 8.58 19.40 0.64
C THR A 217 9.66 19.89 -0.34
N LEU A 218 9.54 19.56 -1.62
CA LEU A 218 10.48 20.02 -2.65
C LEU A 218 10.48 21.54 -2.80
N MET A 219 9.30 22.18 -2.79
CA MET A 219 9.20 23.64 -2.86
C MET A 219 9.77 24.32 -1.61
N ALA A 220 9.52 23.76 -0.43
CA ALA A 220 10.12 24.26 0.81
C ALA A 220 11.65 24.18 0.78
N ALA A 221 12.21 23.06 0.29
CA ALA A 221 13.65 22.90 0.15
C ALA A 221 14.26 23.91 -0.85
N LYS A 222 13.61 24.12 -2.01
CA LYS A 222 14.04 25.13 -2.99
C LYS A 222 14.09 26.54 -2.42
N ARG A 223 13.10 26.93 -1.60
CA ARG A 223 13.08 28.25 -0.94
C ARG A 223 14.26 28.44 0.01
N ARG A 224 14.65 27.39 0.75
CA ARG A 224 15.81 27.44 1.65
C ARG A 224 17.12 27.65 0.87
N SER A 225 17.31 26.91 -0.22
CA SER A 225 18.54 27.00 -1.02
C SER A 225 18.64 28.29 -1.85
N GLY A 226 17.51 28.94 -2.18
CA GLY A 226 17.48 30.23 -2.89
C GLY A 226 17.67 31.47 -1.99
N GLY A 227 17.69 31.29 -0.67
CA GLY A 227 17.85 32.38 0.31
C GLY A 227 19.30 32.72 0.68
N SER A 228 20.28 31.99 0.14
CA SER A 228 21.71 32.22 0.38
C SER A 228 22.32 33.12 -0.69
N LEU A 229 21.90 34.39 -0.75
CA LEU A 229 22.75 35.41 -1.38
C LEU A 229 23.81 35.81 -0.33
N PRO A 230 25.11 35.79 -0.65
CA PRO A 230 26.12 36.23 0.30
C PRO A 230 25.93 37.73 0.55
N HIS A 231 25.88 38.10 1.82
CA HIS A 231 26.11 39.49 2.22
C HIS A 231 27.55 39.83 1.82
N ASN A 232 27.69 40.62 0.77
CA ASN A 232 28.86 41.46 0.56
C ASN A 232 28.86 42.59 1.58
#